data_AF-A0A0F5QZA3-F1
#
_entry.id   AF-A0A0F5QZA3-F1
#
_cell.length_a   1.000
_cell.length_b   1.000
_cell.length_c   1.000
_cell.angle_alpha   90.00
_cell.angle_beta   90.00
_cell.angle_gamma   90.00
#
_symmetry.space_group_name_H-M   'P 1'
#
loop_
_entity.id
_entity.type
_entity.pdbx_description
1 polymer ?
#
loop_
_entity_poly.entity_id
_entity_poly.type
_entity_poly.pdbx_seq_one_letter_code
_entity_poly.pdbx_strand_id
1 'polypeptide(L)'
;MIGYDKKKVGQRIRKQREALEISREQLAERVGRVPRFCADIERGKAGMSIETMFSICNLLKLSPNELLLGQEESATPYDETALIMAALNQCTEKQRKDALALLKLFLTAIR
;
A
#
# COMPACT_ATOMS: atom_id res chain seq x y z
N MET A 1 3.26 -3.60 16.77
CA MET A 1 1.88 -3.28 16.33
C MET A 1 2.01 -2.36 15.12
N ILE A 2 1.46 -2.73 13.97
CA ILE A 2 1.47 -1.88 12.76
C ILE A 2 0.53 -0.72 13.04
N GLY A 3 1.08 0.45 13.35
CA GLY A 3 0.34 1.65 13.70
C GLY A 3 0.24 2.60 12.51
N TYR A 4 -0.91 3.25 12.35
CA TYR A 4 -1.11 4.30 11.36
C TYR A 4 -0.28 5.56 11.71
N ASP A 5 0.72 5.87 10.88
CA ASP A 5 1.57 7.05 11.02
C ASP A 5 1.21 8.12 9.98
N LYS A 6 0.45 9.14 10.42
CA LYS A 6 0.02 10.26 9.57
C LYS A 6 1.17 10.97 8.87
N LYS A 7 2.34 11.07 9.50
CA LYS A 7 3.49 11.78 8.95
C LYS A 7 4.10 10.99 7.80
N LYS A 8 4.28 9.68 7.97
CA LYS A 8 4.75 8.80 6.87
C LYS A 8 3.78 8.76 5.71
N VAL A 9 2.48 8.67 5.98
CA VAL A 9 1.44 8.70 4.95
C VAL A 9 1.46 10.04 4.19
N GLY A 10 1.48 11.16 4.90
CA GLY A 10 1.57 12.49 4.29
C GLY A 10 2.81 12.68 3.41
N GLN A 11 3.96 12.17 3.85
CA GLN A 11 5.19 12.19 3.06
C GLN A 11 5.08 11.37 1.77
N ARG A 12 4.44 10.20 1.79
CA ARG A 12 4.22 9.39 0.59
C ARG A 12 3.30 10.08 -0.42
N ILE A 13 2.23 10.71 0.06
CA ILE A 13 1.33 11.52 -0.77
C ILE A 13 2.13 12.61 -1.47
N ARG A 14 2.91 13.37 -0.70
CA ARG A 14 3.73 14.46 -1.24
C ARG A 14 4.73 13.95 -2.28
N LYS A 15 5.48 12.91 -1.95
CA LYS A 15 6.49 12.31 -2.84
C LYS A 15 5.87 11.86 -4.15
N GLN A 16 4.76 11.13 -4.09
CA GLN A 16 4.09 10.63 -5.29
C GLN A 16 3.46 11.75 -6.11
N ARG A 17 2.85 12.75 -5.45
CA ARG A 17 2.32 13.93 -6.12
C ARG A 17 3.41 14.67 -6.90
N GLU A 18 4.56 14.90 -6.27
CA GLU A 18 5.71 15.57 -6.90
C GLU A 18 6.30 14.74 -8.04
N ALA A 19 6.36 13.41 -7.91
CA ALA A 19 6.80 12.52 -8.98
C ALA A 19 5.87 12.52 -10.21
N LEU A 20 4.59 12.82 -10.01
CA LEU A 20 3.60 13.00 -11.08
C LEU A 20 3.47 14.46 -11.55
N GLU A 21 4.32 15.36 -11.05
CA GLU A 21 4.31 16.80 -11.37
C GLU A 21 2.97 17.50 -11.10
N ILE A 22 2.19 16.98 -10.16
CA ILE A 22 0.90 17.55 -9.78
C ILE A 22 1.13 18.64 -8.73
N SER A 23 0.56 19.83 -8.89
CA SER A 23 0.62 20.86 -7.84
C SER A 23 -0.31 20.52 -6.67
N ARG A 24 -0.08 21.13 -5.50
CA ARG A 24 -0.96 20.89 -4.35
C ARG A 24 -2.37 21.42 -4.62
N GLU A 25 -2.49 22.50 -5.36
CA GLU A 25 -3.74 23.11 -5.78
C GLU A 25 -4.51 22.16 -6.70
N GLN A 26 -3.82 21.54 -7.67
CA GLN A 26 -4.42 20.54 -8.56
C GLN A 26 -4.84 19.27 -7.81
N LEU A 27 -4.04 18.81 -6.84
CA LEU A 27 -4.42 17.71 -5.95
C LEU A 27 -5.74 18.06 -5.23
N ALA A 28 -5.79 19.22 -4.60
CA ALA A 28 -6.92 19.67 -3.81
C ALA A 28 -8.19 19.78 -4.65
N GLU A 29 -8.11 20.40 -5.83
CA GLU A 29 -9.20 20.50 -6.80
C GLU A 29 -9.75 19.12 -7.18
N ARG A 30 -8.86 18.19 -7.60
CA ARG A 30 -9.26 16.87 -8.07
C ARG A 30 -9.84 15.96 -6.99
N VAL A 31 -9.48 16.17 -5.73
CA VAL A 31 -10.01 15.41 -4.58
C VAL A 31 -11.16 16.13 -3.87
N GLY A 32 -11.60 17.29 -4.38
CA GLY A 32 -12.72 18.06 -3.81
C GLY A 32 -12.40 18.64 -2.42
N ARG A 33 -11.17 19.09 -2.20
CA ARG A 33 -10.69 19.64 -0.93
C ARG A 33 -10.01 21.00 -1.13
N VAL A 34 -9.80 21.72 -0.04
CA VAL A 34 -9.07 23.00 -0.06
C VAL A 34 -7.54 22.76 0.00
N PRO A 35 -6.70 23.57 -0.69
CA PRO A 35 -5.25 23.37 -0.72
C PRO A 35 -4.58 23.29 0.65
N ARG A 36 -5.08 24.07 1.62
CA ARG A 36 -4.60 24.05 3.01
C ARG A 36 -4.79 22.69 3.67
N PHE A 37 -5.92 22.03 3.43
CA PHE A 37 -6.20 20.70 3.99
C PHE A 37 -5.26 19.65 3.40
N CYS A 38 -5.01 19.69 2.09
CA CYS A 38 -4.01 18.84 1.45
C CYS A 38 -2.59 19.12 2.01
N ALA A 39 -2.23 20.37 2.30
CA ALA A 39 -0.96 20.71 2.93
C ALA A 39 -0.85 20.17 4.37
N ASP A 40 -1.94 20.17 5.12
CA ASP A 40 -1.99 19.62 6.47
C ASP A 40 -1.90 18.08 6.46
N ILE A 41 -2.52 17.43 5.48
CA ILE A 41 -2.35 15.99 5.22
C ILE A 41 -0.90 15.67 4.90
N GLU A 42 -0.29 16.35 3.92
CA GLU A 42 1.10 16.09 3.50
C GLU A 42 2.11 16.27 4.65
N ARG A 43 1.82 17.17 5.60
CA ARG A 43 2.65 17.40 6.80
C ARG A 43 2.31 16.46 7.97
N GLY A 44 1.30 15.61 7.84
CA GLY A 44 0.80 14.73 8.90
C GLY A 44 0.05 15.44 10.03
N LYS A 45 -0.31 16.71 9.85
CA LYS A 45 -1.08 17.51 10.83
C LYS A 45 -2.57 17.14 10.83
N ALA A 46 -3.09 16.69 9.70
CA ALA A 46 -4.45 16.20 9.55
C ALA A 46 -4.46 14.75 9.05
N GLY A 47 -5.44 13.98 9.52
CA GLY A 47 -5.84 12.74 8.85
C GLY A 47 -6.78 13.04 7.69
N MET A 48 -7.33 11.99 7.09
CA MET A 48 -8.33 12.11 6.03
C MET A 48 -9.42 11.07 6.20
N SER A 49 -10.58 11.30 5.58
CA SER A 49 -11.62 10.28 5.50
C SER A 49 -11.21 9.16 4.53
N ILE A 50 -11.86 8.00 4.62
CA ILE A 50 -11.60 6.88 3.70
C ILE A 50 -11.93 7.27 2.26
N GLU A 51 -12.98 8.05 2.03
CA GLU A 51 -13.35 8.55 0.69
C GLU A 51 -12.25 9.45 0.13
N THR A 52 -11.71 10.35 0.96
CA THR A 52 -10.60 11.22 0.56
C THR A 52 -9.35 10.40 0.24
N MET A 53 -9.08 9.36 1.03
CA MET A 53 -7.98 8.44 0.80
C MET A 53 -8.14 7.73 -0.56
N PHE A 54 -9.32 7.21 -0.88
CA PHE A 54 -9.55 6.59 -2.19
C PHE A 54 -9.39 7.56 -3.35
N SER A 55 -9.89 8.80 -3.23
CA SER A 55 -9.67 9.83 -4.25
C SER A 55 -8.19 10.14 -4.47
N ILE A 56 -7.42 10.24 -3.39
CA ILE A 56 -5.96 10.44 -3.45
C ILE A 56 -5.27 9.23 -4.09
N CYS A 57 -5.61 8.01 -3.68
CA CYS A 57 -5.08 6.77 -4.26
C CYS A 57 -5.33 6.69 -5.78
N ASN A 58 -6.56 6.96 -6.23
CA ASN A 58 -6.94 6.93 -7.64
C ASN A 58 -6.18 7.97 -8.47
N LEU A 59 -5.99 9.17 -7.91
CA LEU A 59 -5.25 10.25 -8.55
C LEU A 59 -3.75 9.95 -8.63
N LEU A 60 -3.16 9.48 -7.53
CA LEU A 60 -1.71 9.27 -7.40
C LEU A 60 -1.25 7.88 -7.86
N LYS A 61 -2.17 7.04 -8.32
CA LYS A 61 -1.92 5.66 -8.79
C LYS A 61 -1.27 4.79 -7.71
N LEU A 62 -1.79 4.89 -6.49
CA LEU A 62 -1.36 4.09 -5.34
C LEU A 62 -2.51 3.20 -4.87
N SER A 63 -2.18 2.02 -4.37
CA SER A 63 -3.10 1.24 -3.54
C SER A 63 -3.17 1.82 -2.11
N PRO A 64 -4.26 1.59 -1.36
CA PRO A 64 -4.34 1.96 0.04
C PRO A 64 -3.20 1.38 0.89
N ASN A 65 -2.73 0.15 0.60
CA ASN A 65 -1.62 -0.45 1.32
C ASN A 65 -0.30 0.30 1.08
N GLU A 66 0.02 0.62 -0.18
CA GLU A 66 1.23 1.41 -0.49
C GLU A 66 1.18 2.79 0.15
N LEU A 67 0.00 3.40 0.19
CA LEU A 67 -0.18 4.69 0.83
C LEU A 67 0.00 4.61 2.36
N LEU A 68 -0.67 3.66 3.02
CA LEU A 68 -0.75 3.55 4.48
C LEU A 68 0.47 2.89 5.10
N LEU A 69 0.91 1.78 4.54
CA LEU A 69 1.99 0.94 5.08
C LEU A 69 3.32 1.24 4.38
N GLY A 70 3.28 1.72 3.14
CA GLY A 70 4.46 1.84 2.29
C GLY A 70 4.74 0.52 1.59
N GLN A 71 5.74 0.52 0.70
CA GLN A 71 6.38 -0.75 0.39
C GLN A 71 7.15 -1.15 1.64
N GLU A 72 6.81 -2.31 2.17
CA GLU A 72 7.64 -2.95 3.17
C GLU A 72 9.03 -3.17 2.56
N GLU A 73 9.99 -2.32 2.91
CA GLU A 73 11.41 -2.62 2.76
C GLU A 73 11.83 -3.82 3.66
N SER A 74 10.87 -4.42 4.37
CA SER A 74 10.97 -5.71 5.08
C SER A 74 10.71 -6.93 4.19
N ALA A 75 10.85 -6.82 2.87
CA ALA A 75 11.41 -7.95 2.14
C ALA A 75 12.88 -8.09 2.56
N THR A 76 13.10 -8.51 3.80
CA THR A 76 14.35 -9.16 4.15
C THR A 76 14.52 -10.28 3.10
N PRO A 77 15.73 -10.54 2.60
CA PRO A 77 15.99 -11.63 1.66
C PRO A 77 15.58 -13.04 2.17
N TYR A 78 14.96 -13.12 3.35
CA TYR A 78 14.60 -14.31 4.10
C TYR A 78 13.12 -14.36 4.49
N ASP A 79 12.23 -13.46 4.04
CA ASP A 79 10.78 -13.66 4.27
C ASP A 79 10.28 -14.86 3.47
N GLU A 80 10.14 -16.01 4.15
CA GLU A 80 9.68 -17.25 3.54
C GLU A 80 8.29 -17.08 2.92
N THR A 81 7.44 -16.19 3.46
CA THR A 81 6.12 -15.92 2.91
C THR A 81 6.23 -15.23 1.54
N ALA A 82 7.07 -14.21 1.43
CA ALA A 82 7.34 -13.53 0.17
C ALA A 82 7.92 -14.48 -0.88
N LEU A 83 8.85 -15.36 -0.47
CA LEU A 83 9.46 -16.37 -1.35
C LEU A 83 8.42 -17.39 -1.85
N ILE A 84 7.55 -17.87 -0.96
CA ILE A 84 6.44 -18.78 -1.32
C ILE A 84 5.52 -18.09 -2.33
N MET A 85 5.14 -16.83 -2.08
CA MET A 85 4.26 -16.08 -2.99
C MET A 85 4.91 -15.85 -4.36
N ALA A 86 6.20 -15.50 -4.39
CA ALA A 86 6.94 -15.32 -5.64
C ALA A 86 7.02 -16.62 -6.47
N ALA A 87 7.22 -17.78 -5.81
CA ALA A 87 7.18 -19.07 -6.47
C ALA A 87 5.79 -19.40 -7.02
N LEU A 88 4.72 -19.16 -6.24
CA LEU A 88 3.34 -19.42 -6.66
C LEU A 88 2.88 -18.55 -7.83
N ASN A 89 3.39 -17.32 -7.95
CA ASN A 89 3.08 -16.42 -9.07
C ASN A 89 3.58 -16.96 -10.43
N GLN A 90 4.61 -17.80 -10.43
CA GLN A 90 5.14 -18.43 -11.66
C GLN A 90 4.43 -19.74 -12.01
N CYS A 91 3.54 -20.23 -11.14
CA CYS A 91 2.81 -21.47 -11.36
C CYS A 91 1.52 -21.26 -12.16
N THR A 92 1.14 -22.29 -12.92
CA THR A 92 -0.21 -22.42 -13.48
C THR A 92 -1.26 -22.61 -12.37
N GLU A 93 -2.54 -22.43 -12.69
CA GLU A 93 -3.62 -22.63 -11.71
C GLU A 93 -3.63 -24.05 -11.13
N LYS A 94 -3.40 -25.06 -11.96
CA LYS A 94 -3.30 -26.45 -11.52
C LYS A 94 -2.16 -26.65 -10.51
N GLN A 95 -0.96 -26.16 -10.85
CA GLN A 95 0.20 -26.23 -9.96
C GLN A 95 -0.03 -25.50 -8.63
N ARG A 96 -0.71 -24.35 -8.62
CA ARG A 96 -1.07 -23.65 -7.38
C ARG A 96 -2.02 -24.47 -6.51
N LYS A 97 -3.01 -25.16 -7.11
CA LYS A 97 -3.93 -26.04 -6.37
C LYS A 97 -3.20 -27.24 -5.77
N ASP A 98 -2.28 -27.84 -6.51
CA ASP A 98 -1.45 -28.95 -6.04
C ASP A 98 -0.54 -28.50 -4.89
N ALA A 99 0.12 -27.34 -5.02
CA ALA A 99 0.95 -26.75 -3.96
C ALA A 99 0.16 -26.48 -2.67
N LEU A 100 -1.08 -25.98 -2.79
CA LEU A 100 -1.96 -25.75 -1.64
C LEU A 100 -2.32 -27.07 -0.94
N ALA A 101 -2.57 -28.14 -1.68
CA ALA A 101 -2.87 -29.45 -1.11
C ALA A 101 -1.68 -29.99 -0.31
N LEU A 102 -0.46 -29.90 -0.84
CA LEU A 102 0.76 -30.31 -0.16
C LEU A 102 1.02 -29.48 1.11
N LEU A 103 0.87 -28.16 1.03
CA LEU A 103 1.07 -27.28 2.18
C LEU A 103 0.07 -27.60 3.30
N LYS A 104 -1.21 -27.83 2.96
CA LYS A 104 -2.23 -28.26 3.94
C LYS A 104 -1.89 -29.59 4.59
N LEU A 105 -1.40 -30.55 3.81
CA LEU A 105 -0.97 -31.85 4.32
C LEU A 105 0.16 -31.68 5.34
N PHE A 106 1.20 -30.91 4.97
CA PHE A 106 2.33 -30.62 5.86
C PHE A 106 1.88 -29.92 7.16
N LEU A 107 1.08 -28.86 7.06
CA LEU A 107 0.60 -28.11 8.22
C LEU A 107 -0.28 -28.95 9.17
N THR A 108 -0.97 -29.95 8.63
CA THR A 108 -1.76 -30.90 9.42
C THR A 108 -0.87 -31.91 10.13
N ALA A 109 0.22 -32.34 9.50
CA ALA A 109 1.16 -33.31 10.06
C ALA A 109 2.04 -32.74 11.20
N ILE A 110 2.24 -31.42 11.24
CA ILE A 110 3.06 -30.75 12.27
C ILE A 110 2.23 -30.13 13.42
N ARG A 111 0.91 -30.29 13.39
CA ARG A 111 0.01 -29.94 14.50
C ARG A 111 -0.24 -31.15 15.38
#